data_AF-A0A2S6HPV9-F1
#
_entry.id   AF-A0A2S6HPV9-F1
#
_cell.length_a   1.000
_cell.length_b   1.000
_cell.length_c   1.000
_cell.angle_alpha   90.00
_cell.angle_beta   90.00
_cell.angle_gamma   90.00
#
_symmetry.space_group_name_H-M   'P 1'
#
loop_
_entity.id
_entity.type
_entity.pdbx_description
1 polymer ?
#
loop_
_entity_poly.entity_id
_entity_poly.type
_entity_poly.pdbx_seq_one_letter_code
_entity_poly.pdbx_strand_id
1 'polypeptide(L)'
;MNINMRKFKTKFGAFCLAVGIAAGATFTPITAYAGDPATQLDGKLSTFYQGAANDCGAVSAIQALDNSKYGRKIFRKMITDNYNGTYTLNFGSGREIVTEDDVDNAYIEGDYDARVIEAGLQKAMNVYNGCFACDVFTRMTGFRQRTYWSSNKTEIMNAMAAKCQNGEGITAACDFNIADPGRGIIGDGGHSYSIKSVNKNTVVLINPWDTSVLISMPRSQFEKSIRYMTYVDDAAKNVVVYWE
;
A
#
# COMPACT_ATOMS: atom_id res chain seq x y z
N MET A 1 32.57 61.67 -0.81
CA MET A 1 32.59 62.81 -1.74
C MET A 1 32.04 62.32 -3.07
N ASN A 2 30.80 62.67 -3.40
CA ASN A 2 30.19 62.42 -4.71
C ASN A 2 30.92 63.24 -5.77
N ILE A 3 31.08 62.70 -6.99
CA ILE A 3 30.71 63.38 -8.25
C ILE A 3 30.43 62.31 -9.28
N ASN A 4 29.19 62.33 -9.74
CA ASN A 4 28.63 61.62 -10.87
C ASN A 4 28.72 62.59 -12.07
N MET A 5 29.15 62.17 -13.26
CA MET A 5 28.79 62.91 -14.48
C MET A 5 28.83 62.05 -15.75
N ARG A 6 27.63 61.92 -16.33
CA ARG A 6 27.26 61.38 -17.63
C ARG A 6 28.02 62.03 -18.79
N LYS A 7 28.19 61.27 -19.89
CA LYS A 7 28.09 61.83 -21.24
C LYS A 7 27.16 60.99 -22.12
N PHE A 8 26.25 61.72 -22.74
CA PHE A 8 25.24 61.34 -23.72
C PHE A 8 25.81 61.46 -25.15
N LYS A 9 25.11 60.80 -26.10
CA LYS A 9 24.92 61.09 -27.55
C LYS A 9 25.33 59.93 -28.45
N THR A 10 24.68 59.56 -29.56
CA THR A 10 23.33 59.76 -30.14
C THR A 10 23.19 58.72 -31.26
N LYS A 11 21.94 58.31 -31.53
CA LYS A 11 21.36 57.42 -32.55
C LYS A 11 21.90 57.52 -33.99
N PHE A 12 21.91 56.37 -34.68
CA PHE A 12 21.40 56.06 -36.03
C PHE A 12 21.34 54.51 -36.07
N GLY A 13 20.25 53.79 -36.36
CA GLY A 13 19.22 54.00 -37.38
C GLY A 13 19.45 52.97 -38.49
N ALA A 14 18.91 51.76 -38.35
CA ALA A 14 18.64 50.86 -39.47
C ALA A 14 17.58 49.83 -39.07
N PHE A 15 16.52 49.86 -39.86
CA PHE A 15 15.23 49.20 -39.73
C PHE A 15 15.22 48.11 -40.80
N CYS A 16 15.16 46.83 -40.41
CA CYS A 16 14.82 45.70 -41.30
C CYS A 16 14.24 44.60 -40.40
N LEU A 17 12.91 44.54 -40.29
CA LEU A 17 12.02 43.68 -41.06
C LEU A 17 12.01 42.24 -40.53
N ALA A 18 10.85 41.87 -40.02
CA ALA A 18 10.52 40.62 -39.37
C ALA A 18 10.66 39.39 -40.28
N VAL A 19 11.07 38.27 -39.69
CA VAL A 19 10.48 36.96 -39.99
C VAL A 19 10.26 36.26 -38.65
N GLY A 20 9.01 36.30 -38.19
CA GLY A 20 8.56 35.45 -37.10
C GLY A 20 8.39 34.03 -37.61
N ILE A 21 9.17 33.10 -37.06
CA ILE A 21 8.80 31.69 -37.06
C ILE A 21 8.23 31.44 -35.67
N ALA A 22 6.92 31.64 -35.53
CA ALA A 22 6.17 31.04 -34.44
C ALA A 22 6.12 29.54 -34.71
N ALA A 23 7.12 28.81 -34.22
CA ALA A 23 7.03 27.37 -34.09
C ALA A 23 6.04 27.08 -32.95
N GLY A 24 4.74 27.11 -33.29
CA GLY A 24 3.69 26.54 -32.46
C GLY A 24 3.85 25.03 -32.46
N ALA A 25 4.83 24.52 -31.70
CA ALA A 25 4.81 23.13 -31.28
C ALA A 25 3.64 23.00 -30.31
N THR A 26 2.49 22.58 -30.83
CA THR A 26 1.43 21.99 -30.02
C THR A 26 2.04 20.75 -29.38
N PHE A 27 2.61 20.89 -28.18
CA PHE A 27 2.79 19.77 -27.28
C PHE A 27 1.38 19.31 -26.92
N THR A 28 0.85 18.36 -27.70
CA THR A 28 -0.18 17.49 -27.16
C THR A 28 0.45 16.82 -25.94
N PRO A 29 -0.15 16.92 -24.75
CA PRO A 29 0.30 16.09 -23.65
C PRO A 29 0.22 14.65 -24.16
N ILE A 30 1.35 13.96 -24.20
CA ILE A 30 1.35 12.51 -24.31
C ILE A 30 0.56 12.07 -23.08
N THR A 31 -0.71 11.70 -23.27
CA THR A 31 -1.44 10.92 -22.31
C THR A 31 -0.62 9.67 -22.12
N ALA A 32 0.15 9.62 -21.02
CA ALA A 32 0.73 8.38 -20.55
C ALA A 32 -0.44 7.40 -20.44
N TYR A 33 -0.51 6.44 -21.35
CA TYR A 33 -1.45 5.34 -21.25
C TYR A 33 -1.13 4.68 -19.91
N ALA A 34 -2.04 4.81 -18.94
CA ALA A 34 -2.03 3.93 -17.79
C ALA A 34 -2.27 2.53 -18.37
N GLY A 35 -1.29 1.63 -18.21
CA GLY A 35 -1.46 0.24 -18.61
C GLY A 35 -2.62 -0.39 -17.84
N ASP A 36 -3.17 -1.47 -18.38
CA ASP A 36 -4.18 -2.25 -17.66
C ASP A 36 -3.52 -2.88 -16.41
N PRO A 37 -3.95 -2.51 -15.18
CA PRO A 37 -3.36 -3.05 -13.96
C PRO A 37 -3.42 -4.57 -13.88
N ALA A 38 -4.34 -5.21 -14.60
CA ALA A 38 -4.45 -6.66 -14.63
C ALA A 38 -3.31 -7.36 -15.38
N THR A 39 -2.44 -6.60 -16.05
CA THR A 39 -1.35 -7.14 -16.88
C THR A 39 0.00 -6.48 -16.62
N GLN A 40 0.08 -5.50 -15.72
CA GLN A 40 1.26 -4.66 -15.56
C GLN A 40 2.01 -5.00 -14.27
N LEU A 41 3.34 -5.19 -14.37
CA LEU A 41 4.27 -5.14 -13.23
C LEU A 41 4.80 -3.72 -13.08
N ASP A 42 4.16 -2.92 -12.23
CA ASP A 42 4.49 -1.51 -12.05
C ASP A 42 4.94 -1.15 -10.62
N GLY A 43 4.94 -2.14 -9.73
CA GLY A 43 5.34 -2.00 -8.33
C GLY A 43 4.37 -1.14 -7.51
N LYS A 44 3.12 -0.97 -7.97
CA LYS A 44 2.01 -0.32 -7.27
C LYS A 44 0.81 -1.24 -7.30
N LEU A 45 0.05 -1.27 -6.22
CA LEU A 45 -1.20 -2.00 -6.19
C LEU A 45 -2.34 -1.12 -6.67
N SER A 46 -3.14 -1.66 -7.58
CA SER A 46 -4.44 -1.12 -7.98
C SER A 46 -5.56 -1.83 -7.20
N THR A 47 -6.80 -1.78 -7.70
CA THR A 47 -7.88 -2.59 -7.15
C THR A 47 -7.62 -4.08 -7.45
N PHE A 48 -7.85 -4.91 -6.45
CA PHE A 48 -7.77 -6.37 -6.53
C PHE A 48 -8.78 -6.99 -5.58
N TYR A 49 -9.03 -8.28 -5.76
CA TYR A 49 -10.10 -9.00 -5.11
C TYR A 49 -9.53 -10.30 -4.54
N GLN A 50 -9.95 -10.65 -3.33
CA GLN A 50 -9.79 -12.01 -2.85
C GLN A 50 -10.65 -12.96 -3.69
N GLY A 51 -10.05 -13.98 -4.29
CA GLY A 51 -10.79 -15.04 -4.98
C GLY A 51 -11.36 -16.09 -4.03
N ALA A 52 -11.63 -17.28 -4.55
CA ALA A 52 -12.29 -18.38 -3.83
C ALA A 52 -11.34 -19.15 -2.88
N ALA A 53 -10.64 -18.45 -1.98
CA ALA A 53 -9.73 -19.02 -0.99
C ALA A 53 -9.96 -18.44 0.42
N ASN A 54 -9.45 -19.13 1.45
CA ASN A 54 -9.54 -18.70 2.85
C ASN A 54 -8.29 -17.90 3.28
N ASP A 55 -7.88 -16.94 2.48
CA ASP A 55 -6.63 -16.18 2.55
C ASP A 55 -6.84 -14.69 2.87
N CYS A 56 -8.00 -14.32 3.41
CA CYS A 56 -8.39 -12.93 3.69
C CYS A 56 -7.35 -12.18 4.56
N GLY A 57 -6.67 -12.89 5.46
CA GLY A 57 -5.55 -12.37 6.25
C GLY A 57 -4.34 -11.98 5.38
N ALA A 58 -4.01 -12.79 4.36
CA ALA A 58 -2.95 -12.49 3.40
C ALA A 58 -3.33 -11.30 2.50
N VAL A 59 -4.51 -11.35 1.88
CA VAL A 59 -5.00 -10.28 0.99
C VAL A 59 -5.09 -8.95 1.74
N SER A 60 -5.61 -8.94 2.97
CA SER A 60 -5.65 -7.75 3.83
C SER A 60 -4.25 -7.21 4.14
N ALA A 61 -3.28 -8.08 4.38
CA ALA A 61 -1.90 -7.68 4.65
C ALA A 61 -1.19 -7.11 3.41
N ILE A 62 -1.37 -7.73 2.25
CA ILE A 62 -0.86 -7.22 0.97
C ILE A 62 -1.44 -5.82 0.73
N GLN A 63 -2.76 -5.67 0.83
CA GLN A 63 -3.42 -4.37 0.68
C GLN A 63 -2.85 -3.35 1.69
N ALA A 64 -2.71 -3.73 2.96
CA ALA A 64 -2.28 -2.84 4.04
C ALA A 64 -0.89 -2.20 3.78
N LEU A 65 0.00 -2.88 3.07
CA LEU A 65 1.31 -2.33 2.71
C LEU A 65 1.18 -1.11 1.80
N ASP A 66 0.19 -1.08 0.90
CA ASP A 66 -0.01 0.05 -0.01
C ASP A 66 -0.49 1.31 0.73
N ASN A 67 -1.10 1.16 1.92
CA ASN A 67 -1.59 2.28 2.71
C ASN A 67 -0.46 3.14 3.33
N SER A 68 0.78 2.65 3.41
CA SER A 68 1.91 3.38 4.00
C SER A 68 3.02 3.73 3.02
N LYS A 69 3.73 4.83 3.29
CA LYS A 69 4.96 5.18 2.56
C LYS A 69 6.02 4.09 2.68
N TYR A 70 6.05 3.37 3.79
CA TYR A 70 6.98 2.27 4.02
C TYR A 70 6.64 1.07 3.12
N GLY A 71 5.40 0.57 3.17
CA GLY A 71 5.01 -0.60 2.39
C GLY A 71 5.05 -0.35 0.87
N ARG A 72 4.68 0.85 0.40
CA ARG A 72 4.88 1.25 -1.01
C ARG A 72 6.34 1.24 -1.45
N LYS A 73 7.31 1.46 -0.54
CA LYS A 73 8.74 1.30 -0.87
C LYS A 73 9.13 -0.17 -0.99
N ILE A 74 8.47 -1.07 -0.26
CA ILE A 74 8.68 -2.50 -0.37
C ILE A 74 8.22 -2.97 -1.76
N PHE A 75 7.00 -2.62 -2.21
CA PHE A 75 6.47 -3.07 -3.51
C PHE A 75 7.35 -2.70 -4.70
N ARG A 76 7.83 -1.46 -4.76
CA ARG A 76 8.73 -0.99 -5.84
C ARG A 76 10.02 -1.77 -6.01
N LYS A 77 10.40 -2.59 -5.04
CA LYS A 77 11.63 -3.39 -5.04
C LYS A 77 11.37 -4.88 -4.89
N MET A 78 10.10 -5.28 -4.73
CA MET A 78 9.76 -6.63 -4.36
C MET A 78 9.96 -7.59 -5.51
N ILE A 79 9.42 -7.24 -6.68
CA ILE A 79 9.38 -8.10 -7.85
C ILE A 79 10.51 -7.72 -8.79
N THR A 80 11.22 -8.73 -9.29
CA THR A 80 12.12 -8.62 -10.43
C THR A 80 11.65 -9.59 -11.49
N ASP A 81 11.26 -9.07 -12.65
CA ASP A 81 11.02 -9.86 -13.85
C ASP A 81 12.36 -10.39 -14.38
N ASN A 82 12.47 -11.71 -14.52
CA ASN A 82 13.68 -12.35 -15.02
C ASN A 82 13.68 -12.48 -16.55
N TYR A 83 12.63 -12.00 -17.24
CA TYR A 83 12.43 -12.03 -18.69
C TYR A 83 12.49 -13.43 -19.33
N ASN A 84 12.14 -14.44 -18.55
CA ASN A 84 12.15 -15.85 -18.96
C ASN A 84 10.92 -16.63 -18.46
N GLY A 85 9.81 -15.92 -18.20
CA GLY A 85 8.59 -16.50 -17.62
C GLY A 85 8.68 -16.81 -16.12
N THR A 86 9.63 -16.17 -15.42
CA THR A 86 9.76 -16.29 -13.96
C THR A 86 9.96 -14.93 -13.30
N TYR A 87 9.54 -14.83 -12.04
CA TYR A 87 9.63 -13.64 -11.22
C TYR A 87 10.39 -13.94 -9.93
N THR A 88 11.34 -13.09 -9.59
CA THR A 88 12.05 -13.16 -8.31
C THR A 88 11.37 -12.21 -7.31
N LEU A 89 10.94 -12.75 -6.17
CA LEU A 89 10.37 -11.98 -5.06
C LEU A 89 11.36 -11.84 -3.92
N ASN A 90 11.67 -10.59 -3.56
CA ASN A 90 12.63 -10.23 -2.52
C ASN A 90 11.90 -9.84 -1.23
N PHE A 91 11.41 -10.83 -0.48
CA PHE A 91 10.83 -10.61 0.83
C PHE A 91 11.90 -10.19 1.85
N GLY A 92 11.52 -9.44 2.88
CA GLY A 92 12.47 -9.03 3.93
C GLY A 92 13.07 -10.22 4.70
N SER A 93 12.40 -11.37 4.72
CA SER A 93 12.86 -12.61 5.36
C SER A 93 13.48 -13.64 4.41
N GLY A 94 13.62 -13.34 3.12
CA GLY A 94 14.19 -14.28 2.15
C GLY A 94 13.74 -14.01 0.71
N ARG A 95 14.16 -14.87 -0.20
CA ARG A 95 13.88 -14.72 -1.62
C ARG A 95 13.14 -15.94 -2.15
N GLU A 96 12.13 -15.72 -2.97
CA GLU A 96 11.44 -16.78 -3.72
C GLU A 96 11.50 -16.53 -5.22
N ILE A 97 11.32 -17.61 -5.98
CA ILE A 97 11.15 -17.56 -7.43
C ILE A 97 9.85 -18.27 -7.80
N VAL A 98 9.03 -17.60 -8.59
CA VAL A 98 7.77 -18.13 -9.12
C VAL A 98 7.77 -18.09 -10.64
N THR A 99 7.03 -19.00 -11.27
CA THR A 99 6.80 -19.05 -12.72
C THR A 99 5.50 -18.34 -13.06
N GLU A 100 5.23 -18.11 -14.34
CA GLU A 100 3.91 -17.66 -14.81
C GLU A 100 2.80 -18.63 -14.40
N ASP A 101 3.04 -19.95 -14.45
CA ASP A 101 2.07 -20.95 -13.98
C ASP A 101 1.71 -20.76 -12.49
N ASP A 102 2.66 -20.40 -11.64
CA ASP A 102 2.36 -20.12 -10.22
C ASP A 102 1.46 -18.88 -10.09
N VAL A 103 1.67 -17.86 -10.92
CA VAL A 103 0.89 -16.60 -10.94
C VAL A 103 -0.51 -16.82 -11.50
N ASP A 104 -0.67 -17.72 -12.47
CA ASP A 104 -1.97 -18.12 -13.01
C ASP A 104 -2.78 -18.98 -12.04
N ASN A 105 -2.12 -19.62 -11.06
CA ASN A 105 -2.77 -20.36 -9.98
C ASN A 105 -2.98 -19.51 -8.70
N ALA A 106 -2.60 -18.24 -8.70
CA ALA A 106 -2.90 -17.29 -7.62
C ALA A 106 -4.43 -17.12 -7.49
N TYR A 107 -4.93 -16.93 -6.26
CA TYR A 107 -6.36 -16.75 -5.99
C TYR A 107 -6.80 -15.29 -6.09
N ILE A 108 -5.89 -14.33 -5.90
CA ILE A 108 -6.14 -12.91 -6.08
C ILE A 108 -6.47 -12.64 -7.56
N GLU A 109 -7.48 -11.81 -7.77
CA GLU A 109 -7.88 -11.33 -9.09
C GLU A 109 -7.70 -9.80 -9.18
N GLY A 110 -7.63 -9.25 -10.39
CA GLY A 110 -7.40 -7.83 -10.62
C GLY A 110 -5.92 -7.54 -10.83
N ASP A 111 -5.29 -6.82 -9.90
CA ASP A 111 -3.91 -6.33 -10.02
C ASP A 111 -2.85 -7.44 -10.22
N TYR A 112 -1.98 -7.27 -11.22
CA TYR A 112 -0.96 -8.26 -11.57
C TYR A 112 0.19 -8.32 -10.57
N ASP A 113 0.66 -7.18 -10.03
CA ASP A 113 1.66 -7.16 -8.96
C ASP A 113 1.13 -7.95 -7.74
N ALA A 114 -0.14 -7.78 -7.35
CA ALA A 114 -0.75 -8.52 -6.26
C ALA A 114 -0.76 -10.05 -6.47
N ARG A 115 -1.07 -10.50 -7.70
CA ARG A 115 -1.04 -11.93 -8.08
C ARG A 115 0.36 -12.53 -7.98
N VAL A 116 1.37 -11.81 -8.49
CA VAL A 116 2.77 -12.27 -8.38
C VAL A 116 3.22 -12.34 -6.92
N ILE A 117 2.82 -11.36 -6.09
CA ILE A 117 3.09 -11.34 -4.65
C ILE A 117 2.47 -12.54 -3.95
N GLU A 118 1.19 -12.82 -4.22
CA GLU A 118 0.52 -13.98 -3.66
C GLU A 118 1.24 -15.28 -4.05
N ALA A 119 1.54 -15.50 -5.33
CA ALA A 119 2.23 -16.70 -5.78
C ALA A 119 3.54 -16.92 -4.99
N GLY A 120 4.30 -15.85 -4.77
CA GLY A 120 5.53 -15.92 -3.97
C GLY A 120 5.27 -16.19 -2.49
N LEU A 121 4.20 -15.64 -1.91
CA LEU A 121 3.82 -15.90 -0.52
C LEU A 121 3.31 -17.32 -0.33
N GLN A 122 2.52 -17.86 -1.26
CA GLN A 122 2.04 -19.25 -1.25
C GLN A 122 3.20 -20.25 -1.23
N LYS A 123 4.28 -19.99 -1.98
CA LYS A 123 5.51 -20.79 -1.92
C LYS A 123 6.29 -20.57 -0.62
N ALA A 124 6.40 -19.33 -0.17
CA ALA A 124 7.20 -18.98 1.00
C ALA A 124 6.59 -19.43 2.34
N MET A 125 5.27 -19.56 2.40
CA MET A 125 4.53 -19.70 3.65
C MET A 125 3.73 -21.01 3.66
N ASN A 126 4.11 -21.92 4.55
CA ASN A 126 3.36 -23.16 4.80
C ASN A 126 1.93 -22.94 5.31
N VAL A 127 1.58 -21.71 5.70
CA VAL A 127 0.31 -21.35 6.34
C VAL A 127 -0.49 -20.33 5.54
N TYR A 128 -0.13 -20.04 4.28
CA TYR A 128 -0.73 -18.95 3.49
C TYR A 128 -2.26 -18.94 3.57
N ASN A 129 -2.90 -20.09 3.29
CA ASN A 129 -4.33 -20.27 3.48
C ASN A 129 -4.65 -20.33 4.98
N GLY A 130 -5.43 -19.36 5.46
CA GLY A 130 -5.78 -19.20 6.88
C GLY A 130 -4.73 -18.48 7.72
N CYS A 131 -3.69 -17.89 7.11
CA CYS A 131 -2.72 -17.11 7.88
C CYS A 131 -3.34 -15.86 8.50
N PHE A 132 -2.70 -15.37 9.55
CA PHE A 132 -2.96 -14.03 10.06
C PHE A 132 -2.14 -13.01 9.27
N ALA A 133 -2.65 -11.78 9.18
CA ALA A 133 -1.95 -10.69 8.51
C ALA A 133 -0.54 -10.44 9.08
N CYS A 134 -0.29 -10.72 10.37
CA CYS A 134 1.03 -10.63 10.97
C CYS A 134 2.07 -11.58 10.36
N ASP A 135 1.64 -12.73 9.86
CA ASP A 135 2.54 -13.71 9.23
C ASP A 135 3.04 -13.18 7.90
N VAL A 136 2.13 -12.60 7.10
CA VAL A 136 2.50 -11.90 5.87
C VAL A 136 3.36 -10.67 6.17
N PHE A 137 3.02 -9.85 7.16
CA PHE A 137 3.88 -8.72 7.55
C PHE A 137 5.28 -9.18 7.94
N THR A 138 5.39 -10.26 8.72
CA THR A 138 6.68 -10.86 9.12
C THR A 138 7.46 -11.30 7.89
N ARG A 139 6.82 -12.00 6.95
CA ARG A 139 7.44 -12.45 5.71
C ARG A 139 7.94 -11.26 4.89
N MET A 140 7.04 -10.33 4.57
CA MET A 140 7.26 -9.16 3.71
C MET A 140 8.34 -8.24 4.24
N THR A 141 8.40 -8.03 5.57
CA THR A 141 9.32 -7.07 6.19
C THR A 141 10.59 -7.70 6.76
N GLY A 142 10.57 -8.98 7.09
CA GLY A 142 11.62 -9.64 7.87
C GLY A 142 11.66 -9.24 9.34
N PHE A 143 10.69 -8.46 9.83
CA PHE A 143 10.63 -8.01 11.20
C PHE A 143 10.10 -9.10 12.13
N ARG A 144 10.46 -9.00 13.42
CA ARG A 144 9.98 -9.94 14.44
C ARG A 144 8.61 -9.52 14.96
N GLN A 145 7.78 -10.50 15.29
CA GLN A 145 6.50 -10.25 15.95
C GLN A 145 6.70 -9.89 17.43
N ARG A 146 5.91 -8.94 17.92
CA ARG A 146 5.76 -8.61 19.35
C ARG A 146 4.29 -8.62 19.71
N THR A 147 3.91 -9.58 20.54
CA THR A 147 2.51 -9.81 20.91
C THR A 147 2.18 -9.16 22.24
N TYR A 148 1.06 -8.45 22.28
CA TYR A 148 0.47 -7.86 23.46
C TYR A 148 -0.94 -8.41 23.69
N TRP A 149 -1.31 -8.51 24.96
CA TRP A 149 -2.62 -8.99 25.41
C TRP A 149 -3.38 -7.83 26.05
N SER A 150 -4.62 -7.58 25.56
CA SER A 150 -5.73 -6.73 26.03
C SER A 150 -5.48 -5.30 26.58
N SER A 151 -4.35 -5.04 27.23
CA SER A 151 -4.01 -3.78 27.92
C SER A 151 -3.41 -2.68 27.03
N ASN A 152 -2.83 -3.00 25.87
CA ASN A 152 -2.08 -2.03 25.05
C ASN A 152 -2.83 -1.46 23.83
N LYS A 153 -4.14 -1.73 23.70
CA LYS A 153 -4.96 -1.34 22.54
C LYS A 153 -4.90 0.16 22.24
N THR A 154 -5.12 0.99 23.25
CA THR A 154 -5.18 2.46 23.09
C THR A 154 -3.85 3.04 22.62
N GLU A 155 -2.73 2.54 23.13
CA GLU A 155 -1.39 2.98 22.74
C GLU A 155 -1.10 2.64 21.28
N ILE A 156 -1.41 1.41 20.86
CA ILE A 156 -1.26 0.97 19.46
C ILE A 156 -2.10 1.85 18.52
N MET A 157 -3.36 2.10 18.88
CA MET A 157 -4.24 2.96 18.10
C MET A 157 -3.75 4.41 18.02
N ASN A 158 -3.17 4.94 19.09
CA ASN A 158 -2.58 6.27 19.11
C ASN A 158 -1.31 6.35 18.25
N ALA A 159 -0.46 5.32 18.28
CA ALA A 159 0.73 5.23 17.42
C ALA A 159 0.34 5.22 15.93
N MET A 160 -0.64 4.41 15.55
CA MET A 160 -1.18 4.39 14.19
C MET A 160 -1.79 5.73 13.79
N ALA A 161 -2.57 6.36 14.66
CA ALA A 161 -3.16 7.68 14.39
C ALA A 161 -2.11 8.76 14.17
N ALA A 162 -1.01 8.75 14.93
CA ALA A 162 0.09 9.69 14.76
C ALA A 162 0.78 9.52 13.39
N LYS A 163 1.03 8.28 12.96
CA LYS A 163 1.60 8.01 11.61
C LYS A 163 0.67 8.50 10.49
N CYS A 164 -0.64 8.28 10.63
CA CYS A 164 -1.62 8.83 9.69
C CYS A 164 -1.59 10.37 9.66
N GLN A 165 -1.57 11.03 10.82
CA GLN A 165 -1.51 12.50 10.92
C GLN A 165 -0.24 13.09 10.29
N ASN A 166 0.90 12.40 10.42
CA ASN A 166 2.17 12.81 9.81
C ASN A 166 2.24 12.49 8.30
N GLY A 167 1.17 11.95 7.71
CA GLY A 167 1.12 11.57 6.30
C GLY A 167 2.06 10.41 5.95
N GLU A 168 2.47 9.60 6.93
CA GLU A 168 3.22 8.36 6.70
C GLU A 168 2.31 7.24 6.21
N GLY A 169 1.05 7.27 6.66
CA GLY A 169 0.13 6.14 6.53
C GLY A 169 0.52 5.00 7.46
N ILE A 170 -0.21 3.89 7.36
CA ILE A 170 -0.02 2.72 8.24
C ILE A 170 -0.10 1.44 7.42
N THR A 171 0.60 0.42 7.89
CA THR A 171 0.46 -0.96 7.39
C THR A 171 -0.09 -1.78 8.53
N ALA A 172 -1.39 -1.97 8.52
CA ALA A 172 -2.14 -2.57 9.61
C ALA A 172 -3.35 -3.35 9.11
N ALA A 173 -3.76 -4.36 9.86
CA ALA A 173 -4.92 -5.20 9.58
C ALA A 173 -5.57 -5.65 10.89
N CYS A 174 -6.82 -6.10 10.83
CA CYS A 174 -7.60 -6.52 12.00
C CYS A 174 -8.64 -7.58 11.66
N ASP A 175 -9.24 -8.15 12.70
CA ASP A 175 -10.53 -8.86 12.64
C ASP A 175 -11.39 -8.52 13.88
N PHE A 176 -12.66 -8.94 13.86
CA PHE A 176 -13.66 -8.52 14.84
C PHE A 176 -14.32 -9.71 15.55
N ASN A 177 -14.69 -9.52 16.82
CA ASN A 177 -15.57 -10.40 17.59
C ASN A 177 -17.01 -9.86 17.70
N ILE A 178 -17.25 -8.60 17.30
CA ILE A 178 -18.57 -7.98 17.27
C ILE A 178 -18.86 -7.56 15.83
N ALA A 179 -19.91 -8.14 15.26
CA ALA A 179 -20.34 -7.86 13.89
C ALA A 179 -21.02 -6.48 13.78
N ASP A 180 -20.95 -5.91 12.58
CA ASP A 180 -21.78 -4.76 12.15
C ASP A 180 -22.22 -5.02 10.70
N PRO A 181 -23.27 -5.85 10.49
CA PRO A 181 -23.70 -6.25 9.16
C PRO A 181 -24.11 -5.06 8.28
N GLY A 182 -24.62 -3.98 8.89
CA GLY A 182 -24.98 -2.75 8.18
C GLY A 182 -23.79 -2.05 7.51
N ARG A 183 -22.57 -2.42 7.89
CA ARG A 183 -21.31 -1.93 7.31
C ARG A 183 -20.48 -3.02 6.63
N GLY A 184 -20.98 -4.26 6.58
CA GLY A 184 -20.23 -5.40 6.07
C GLY A 184 -19.12 -5.89 7.02
N ILE A 185 -19.26 -5.66 8.33
CA ILE A 185 -18.34 -6.19 9.34
C ILE A 185 -18.83 -7.55 9.86
N ILE A 186 -17.96 -8.54 9.76
CA ILE A 186 -18.18 -9.91 10.23
C ILE A 186 -17.49 -10.06 11.59
N GLY A 187 -18.21 -10.58 12.57
CA GLY A 187 -17.80 -10.63 13.98
C GLY A 187 -17.47 -12.02 14.53
N ASP A 188 -17.13 -12.98 13.68
CA ASP A 188 -16.77 -14.34 14.08
C ASP A 188 -15.26 -14.58 14.13
N GLY A 189 -14.44 -13.55 13.89
CA GLY A 189 -12.99 -13.63 13.77
C GLY A 189 -12.50 -14.36 12.52
N GLY A 190 -13.39 -14.76 11.60
CA GLY A 190 -13.08 -15.50 10.38
C GLY A 190 -12.75 -14.61 9.17
N HIS A 191 -12.92 -13.29 9.28
CA HIS A 191 -12.64 -12.36 8.20
C HIS A 191 -11.71 -11.23 8.62
N SER A 192 -10.63 -11.05 7.86
CA SER A 192 -9.66 -9.97 8.08
C SER A 192 -9.99 -8.76 7.23
N TYR A 193 -9.60 -7.59 7.71
CA TYR A 193 -9.70 -6.31 7.01
C TYR A 193 -8.36 -5.60 7.12
N SER A 194 -7.98 -4.83 6.10
CA SER A 194 -6.89 -3.89 6.26
C SER A 194 -7.38 -2.62 6.94
N ILE A 195 -6.49 -1.94 7.66
CA ILE A 195 -6.76 -0.62 8.24
C ILE A 195 -6.08 0.42 7.36
N LYS A 196 -6.89 1.18 6.62
CA LYS A 196 -6.42 2.25 5.73
C LYS A 196 -5.92 3.46 6.49
N SER A 197 -6.68 3.90 7.49
CA SER A 197 -6.34 5.08 8.29
C SER A 197 -7.02 5.07 9.64
N VAL A 198 -6.37 5.74 10.60
CA VAL A 198 -6.88 5.96 11.96
C VAL A 198 -6.74 7.45 12.27
N ASN A 199 -7.77 8.03 12.86
CA ASN A 199 -7.70 9.34 13.51
C ASN A 199 -8.34 9.28 14.90
N LYS A 200 -8.53 10.43 15.55
CA LYS A 200 -9.10 10.48 16.91
C LYS A 200 -10.50 9.88 17.02
N ASN A 201 -11.30 9.95 15.96
CA ASN A 201 -12.73 9.64 15.99
C ASN A 201 -13.11 8.47 15.06
N THR A 202 -12.29 8.17 14.06
CA THR A 202 -12.67 7.30 12.95
C THR A 202 -11.55 6.35 12.59
N VAL A 203 -11.93 5.14 12.23
CA VAL A 203 -11.11 4.12 11.58
C VAL A 203 -11.72 3.85 10.21
N VAL A 204 -10.87 3.81 9.18
CA VAL A 204 -11.27 3.43 7.82
C VAL A 204 -10.60 2.11 7.49
N LEU A 205 -11.41 1.13 7.10
CA LEU A 205 -11.02 -0.23 6.76
C LEU A 205 -11.21 -0.48 5.26
N ILE A 206 -10.57 -1.53 4.75
CA ILE A 206 -10.78 -2.03 3.39
C ILE A 206 -11.11 -3.52 3.49
N ASN A 207 -12.15 -3.94 2.77
CA ASN A 207 -12.56 -5.34 2.70
C ASN A 207 -11.69 -6.08 1.67
N PRO A 208 -11.01 -7.19 2.02
CA PRO A 208 -10.18 -7.92 1.05
C PRO A 208 -10.99 -8.56 -0.08
N TRP A 209 -12.30 -8.78 0.08
CA TRP A 209 -13.15 -9.26 -1.02
C TRP A 209 -13.23 -8.27 -2.19
N ASP A 210 -13.08 -6.98 -1.92
CA ASP A 210 -12.98 -5.93 -2.92
C ASP A 210 -12.22 -4.75 -2.33
N THR A 211 -10.96 -4.56 -2.74
CA THR A 211 -10.10 -3.55 -2.13
C THR A 211 -10.47 -2.10 -2.49
N SER A 212 -11.46 -1.90 -3.35
CA SER A 212 -12.07 -0.58 -3.58
C SER A 212 -13.11 -0.20 -2.52
N VAL A 213 -13.62 -1.16 -1.75
CA VAL A 213 -14.67 -0.95 -0.75
C VAL A 213 -14.08 -0.42 0.55
N LEU A 214 -14.38 0.83 0.86
CA LEU A 214 -14.00 1.49 2.11
C LEU A 214 -15.11 1.38 3.16
N ILE A 215 -14.76 0.95 4.36
CA ILE A 215 -15.68 0.88 5.50
C ILE A 215 -15.22 1.88 6.57
N SER A 216 -16.05 2.88 6.86
CA SER A 216 -15.76 3.89 7.89
C SER A 216 -16.55 3.61 9.16
N MET A 217 -15.87 3.58 10.31
CA MET A 217 -16.51 3.38 11.61
C MET A 217 -15.93 4.27 12.72
N PRO A 218 -16.72 4.61 13.76
CA PRO A 218 -16.19 5.29 14.94
C PRO A 218 -15.06 4.49 15.59
N ARG A 219 -13.97 5.17 15.96
CA ARG A 219 -12.83 4.55 16.65
C ARG A 219 -13.26 3.86 17.95
N SER A 220 -14.19 4.45 18.68
CA SER A 220 -14.73 3.85 19.91
C SER A 220 -15.54 2.58 19.65
N GLN A 221 -16.19 2.45 18.49
CA GLN A 221 -16.85 1.21 18.08
C GLN A 221 -15.79 0.17 17.70
N PHE A 222 -14.82 0.55 16.86
CA PHE A 222 -13.70 -0.29 16.46
C PHE A 222 -12.98 -0.89 17.68
N GLU A 223 -12.54 -0.05 18.62
CA GLU A 223 -11.83 -0.50 19.81
C GLU A 223 -12.66 -1.44 20.68
N LYS A 224 -14.00 -1.36 20.66
CA LYS A 224 -14.87 -2.30 21.39
C LYS A 224 -15.10 -3.62 20.65
N SER A 225 -15.01 -3.61 19.33
CA SER A 225 -15.36 -4.75 18.47
C SER A 225 -14.17 -5.55 17.95
N ILE A 226 -12.94 -5.03 18.08
CA ILE A 226 -11.77 -5.74 17.60
C ILE A 226 -11.47 -6.95 18.48
N ARG A 227 -11.04 -8.04 17.83
CA ARG A 227 -10.52 -9.23 18.50
C ARG A 227 -9.03 -9.36 18.26
N TYR A 228 -8.60 -9.07 17.04
CA TYR A 228 -7.21 -9.10 16.62
C TYR A 228 -6.87 -7.82 15.87
N MET A 229 -5.66 -7.31 16.09
CA MET A 229 -5.11 -6.20 15.31
C MET A 229 -3.60 -6.36 15.19
N THR A 230 -3.06 -6.05 14.02
CA THR A 230 -1.63 -6.07 13.77
C THR A 230 -1.20 -4.84 13.00
N TYR A 231 0.01 -4.34 13.25
CA TYR A 231 0.61 -3.29 12.43
C TYR A 231 2.13 -3.40 12.36
N VAL A 232 2.71 -2.84 11.30
CA VAL A 232 4.15 -2.73 11.13
C VAL A 232 4.65 -1.44 11.76
N ASP A 233 5.47 -1.57 12.80
CA ASP A 233 6.29 -0.49 13.35
C ASP A 233 7.65 -0.51 12.66
N ASP A 234 7.79 0.27 11.58
CA ASP A 234 9.00 0.34 10.78
C ASP A 234 10.16 1.06 11.49
N ALA A 235 9.86 1.93 12.45
CA ALA A 235 10.87 2.58 13.26
C ALA A 235 11.49 1.60 14.26
N ALA A 236 10.66 0.82 14.95
CA ALA A 236 11.11 -0.19 15.91
C ALA A 236 11.50 -1.52 15.26
N LYS A 237 11.25 -1.68 13.95
CA LYS A 237 11.45 -2.92 13.17
C LYS A 237 10.72 -4.12 13.76
N ASN A 238 9.46 -3.94 14.13
CA ASN A 238 8.60 -5.00 14.68
C ASN A 238 7.28 -5.09 13.93
N VAL A 239 6.70 -6.29 13.93
CA VAL A 239 5.27 -6.50 13.67
C VAL A 239 4.58 -6.56 15.02
N VAL A 240 3.78 -5.56 15.35
CA VAL A 240 3.04 -5.50 16.61
C VAL A 240 1.74 -6.24 16.45
N VAL A 241 1.45 -7.15 17.37
CA VAL A 241 0.24 -7.97 17.38
C VAL A 241 -0.52 -7.73 18.67
N TYR A 242 -1.82 -7.50 18.56
CA TYR A 242 -2.76 -7.33 19.65
C TYR A 242 -3.85 -8.40 19.60
N TRP A 243 -4.18 -8.95 20.76
CA TRP A 243 -5.32 -9.82 20.99
C TRP A 243 -6.19 -9.29 22.13
N GLU A 244 -7.51 -9.33 21.94
CA GLU A 244 -8.54 -9.07 22.96
C GLU A 244 -8.64 -10.22 23.98
#